data_AF-A0A4R8DEU1-F1
#
_entry.id   AF-A0A4R8DEU1-F1
#
_cell.length_a   1.000
_cell.length_b   1.000
_cell.length_c   1.000
_cell.angle_alpha   90.00
_cell.angle_beta   90.00
_cell.angle_gamma   90.00
#
_symmetry.space_group_name_H-M   'P 1'
#
loop_
_entity.id
_entity.type
_entity.pdbx_description
1 polymer ?
#
loop_
_entity_poly.entity_id
_entity_poly.type
_entity_poly.pdbx_seq_one_letter_code
_entity_poly.pdbx_strand_id
1 'polypeptide(L)'
;MIHITYPDYAHAIREEDGAPVILDPVRRKWVRLTPEEWVRQNFLQYLLQVQGYPSSLVSVEKEILVGERRKRYDIVVFDRDTRPWLLVECKETSVALGPDTLEQALRYHIQVPVRYIAITNGHYTYAWEKREGRLSEMTALPSWE
;
A
#
# COMPACT_ATOMS: atom_id res chain seq x y z
N MET A 1 -4.92 -10.52 -12.05
CA MET A 1 -5.85 -9.63 -11.30
C MET A 1 -6.36 -10.36 -10.06
N ILE A 2 -6.27 -9.71 -8.90
CA ILE A 2 -6.66 -10.21 -7.57
C ILE A 2 -7.93 -9.46 -7.15
N HIS A 3 -8.96 -10.22 -6.75
CA HIS A 3 -10.18 -9.66 -6.18
C HIS A 3 -10.01 -9.52 -4.66
N ILE A 4 -10.19 -8.31 -4.15
CA ILE A 4 -10.06 -7.98 -2.72
C ILE A 4 -11.45 -7.77 -2.14
N THR A 5 -11.75 -8.49 -1.06
CA THR A 5 -12.91 -8.22 -0.22
C THR A 5 -12.43 -7.46 1.02
N TYR A 6 -12.76 -6.17 1.10
CA TYR A 6 -12.43 -5.37 2.27
C TYR A 6 -13.26 -5.82 3.49
N PRO A 7 -12.67 -5.78 4.70
CA PRO A 7 -13.43 -6.02 5.93
C PRO A 7 -14.43 -4.88 6.15
N ASP A 8 -15.52 -5.17 6.87
CA ASP A 8 -16.35 -4.11 7.43
C ASP A 8 -15.55 -3.39 8.53
N TYR A 9 -15.15 -2.16 8.25
CA TYR A 9 -14.35 -1.36 9.16
C TYR A 9 -14.89 0.07 9.22
N ALA A 10 -15.37 0.43 10.40
CA ALA A 10 -15.84 1.77 10.69
C ALA A 10 -14.67 2.74 10.82
N HIS A 11 -14.22 3.29 9.69
CA HIS A 11 -13.19 4.34 9.67
C HIS A 11 -13.64 5.54 10.51
N ALA A 12 -12.77 5.99 11.41
CA ALA A 12 -12.99 7.24 12.13
C ALA A 12 -12.76 8.41 11.15
N ILE A 13 -13.84 9.09 10.78
CA ILE A 13 -13.85 10.23 9.86
C ILE A 13 -14.49 11.42 10.58
N ARG A 14 -13.91 12.60 10.43
CA ARG A 14 -14.47 13.87 10.94
C ARG A 14 -14.18 15.01 9.98
N GLU A 15 -14.78 16.16 10.21
CA GLU A 15 -14.44 17.40 9.51
C GLU A 15 -13.36 18.17 10.29
N GLU A 16 -12.37 18.69 9.58
CA GLU A 16 -11.29 19.54 10.11
C GLU A 16 -10.94 20.58 9.04
N ASP A 17 -10.96 21.87 9.41
CA ASP A 17 -10.73 23.00 8.50
C ASP A 17 -11.58 22.97 7.21
N GLY A 18 -12.85 22.56 7.31
CA GLY A 18 -13.79 22.49 6.19
C GLY A 18 -13.50 21.35 5.20
N ALA A 19 -12.68 20.37 5.57
CA ALA A 19 -12.39 19.19 4.78
C ALA A 19 -12.53 17.90 5.61
N PRO A 20 -12.94 16.78 5.00
CA PRO A 20 -12.95 15.51 5.71
C PRO A 20 -11.52 15.02 5.96
N VAL A 21 -11.29 14.51 7.17
CA VAL A 21 -10.08 13.84 7.59
C VAL A 21 -10.41 12.44 8.12
N ILE A 22 -9.48 11.52 7.92
CA ILE A 22 -9.56 10.12 8.36
C ILE A 22 -8.40 9.82 9.32
N LEU A 23 -8.66 9.05 10.38
CA LEU A 23 -7.60 8.61 11.28
C LEU A 23 -6.83 7.45 10.62
N ASP A 24 -5.54 7.66 10.37
CA ASP A 24 -4.64 6.57 10.01
C ASP A 24 -4.14 5.87 11.29
N PRO A 25 -4.46 4.58 11.50
CA PRO A 25 -4.11 3.88 12.74
C PRO A 25 -2.61 3.53 12.85
N VAL A 26 -1.89 3.43 11.72
CA VAL A 26 -0.44 3.13 11.70
C VAL A 26 0.37 4.40 11.92
N ARG A 27 0.04 5.50 11.23
CA ARG A 27 0.67 6.81 11.41
C ARG A 27 0.21 7.54 12.66
N ARG A 28 -0.90 7.09 13.28
CA ARG A 28 -1.52 7.64 14.50
C ARG A 28 -1.82 9.14 14.39
N LYS A 29 -2.35 9.55 13.24
CA LYS A 29 -2.71 10.95 12.98
C LYS A 29 -3.91 11.05 12.04
N TRP A 30 -4.61 12.18 12.13
CA TRP A 30 -5.63 12.55 11.16
C TRP A 30 -4.95 13.02 9.87
N VAL A 31 -5.43 12.52 8.74
CA VAL A 31 -4.94 12.88 7.40
C VAL A 31 -6.10 13.26 6.52
N ARG A 32 -5.86 14.12 5.51
CA ARG A 32 -6.90 14.53 4.58
C ARG A 32 -7.47 13.32 3.84
N LEU A 33 -8.79 13.17 3.89
CA LEU A 33 -9.48 12.08 3.21
C LEU A 33 -9.63 12.42 1.72
N THR A 34 -8.61 12.10 0.94
CA THR A 34 -8.67 12.12 -0.53
C THR A 34 -9.20 10.78 -1.06
N PRO A 35 -9.65 10.70 -2.32
CA PRO A 35 -10.05 9.43 -2.93
C PRO A 35 -8.94 8.36 -2.91
N GLU A 36 -7.69 8.76 -3.15
CA GLU A 36 -6.53 7.86 -3.04
C GLU A 36 -6.27 7.42 -1.59
N GLU A 37 -6.38 8.34 -0.62
CA GLU A 37 -6.22 8.03 0.80
C GLU A 37 -7.33 7.08 1.29
N TRP A 38 -8.54 7.21 0.78
CA TRP A 38 -9.62 6.26 1.07
C TRP A 38 -9.24 4.84 0.59
N VAL A 39 -8.68 4.70 -0.62
CA VAL A 39 -8.19 3.40 -1.10
C VAL A 39 -7.05 2.89 -0.21
N ARG A 40 -6.07 3.75 0.12
CA ARG A 40 -4.93 3.41 0.98
C ARG A 40 -5.39 2.90 2.35
N GLN A 41 -6.33 3.58 3.00
CA GLN A 41 -6.85 3.17 4.31
C GLN A 41 -7.66 1.87 4.23
N ASN A 42 -8.49 1.67 3.20
CA ASN A 42 -9.22 0.41 3.05
C ASN A 42 -8.28 -0.77 2.76
N PHE A 43 -7.28 -0.57 1.90
CA PHE A 43 -6.28 -1.60 1.62
C PHE A 43 -5.44 -1.91 2.86
N LEU A 44 -5.05 -0.90 3.64
CA LEU A 44 -4.40 -1.10 4.93
C LEU A 44 -5.24 -2.00 5.86
N GLN A 45 -6.55 -1.77 5.98
CA GLN A 45 -7.42 -2.62 6.79
C GLN A 45 -7.51 -4.05 6.28
N TYR A 46 -7.55 -4.24 4.96
CA TYR A 46 -7.48 -5.58 4.37
C TYR A 46 -6.17 -6.30 4.75
N LEU A 47 -5.02 -5.62 4.68
CA LEU A 47 -3.74 -6.21 5.10
C LEU A 47 -3.74 -6.61 6.57
N LEU A 48 -4.26 -5.74 7.44
CA LEU A 48 -4.23 -5.97 8.89
C LEU A 48 -5.24 -7.03 9.34
N GLN A 49 -6.47 -6.99 8.84
CA GLN A 49 -7.58 -7.79 9.37
C GLN A 49 -7.85 -9.06 8.57
N VAL A 50 -7.65 -9.02 7.25
CA VAL A 50 -7.95 -10.17 6.37
C VAL A 50 -6.69 -10.97 6.08
N GLN A 51 -5.58 -10.31 5.76
CA GLN A 51 -4.30 -10.99 5.56
C GLN A 51 -3.56 -11.27 6.88
N GLY A 52 -3.97 -10.62 7.98
CA GLY A 52 -3.39 -10.84 9.31
C GLY A 52 -1.96 -10.31 9.45
N TYR A 53 -1.58 -9.32 8.64
CA TYR A 53 -0.23 -8.73 8.71
C TYR A 53 -0.09 -7.91 10.00
N PRO A 54 0.93 -8.15 10.84
CA PRO A 54 1.09 -7.41 12.09
C PRO A 54 1.27 -5.91 11.85
N SER A 55 0.46 -5.07 12.49
CA SER A 55 0.53 -3.60 12.31
C SER A 55 1.89 -3.01 12.70
N SER A 56 2.62 -3.64 13.61
CA SER A 56 3.98 -3.27 14.00
C SER A 56 5.01 -3.41 12.87
N LEU A 57 4.68 -4.17 11.83
CA LEU A 57 5.52 -4.41 10.65
C LEU A 57 4.98 -3.71 9.40
N VAL A 58 4.00 -2.82 9.55
CA VAL A 58 3.48 -2.01 8.44
C VAL A 58 3.93 -0.56 8.61
N SER A 59 4.43 0.04 7.55
CA SER A 59 4.75 1.47 7.48
C SER A 59 3.98 2.12 6.34
N VAL A 60 3.48 3.33 6.59
CA VAL A 60 2.61 4.07 5.66
C VAL A 60 3.19 5.47 5.44
N GLU A 61 3.27 5.91 4.18
CA GLU A 61 3.69 7.28 3.79
C GLU A 61 5.05 7.71 4.39
N LYS A 62 6.03 6.80 4.41
CA LYS A 62 7.39 7.12 4.85
C LYS A 62 8.19 7.75 3.72
N GLU A 63 9.01 8.74 4.06
CA GLU A 63 9.91 9.39 3.11
C GLU A 63 11.03 8.45 2.63
N ILE A 64 11.31 8.51 1.33
CA ILE A 64 12.42 7.86 0.64
C ILE A 64 13.09 8.84 -0.31
N LEU A 65 14.36 8.59 -0.61
CA LEU A 65 15.14 9.41 -1.54
C LEU A 65 15.24 8.71 -2.90
N VAL A 66 14.55 9.21 -3.92
CA VAL A 66 14.62 8.68 -5.29
C VAL A 66 15.47 9.62 -6.14
N GLY A 67 16.73 9.27 -6.34
CA GLY A 67 17.74 10.18 -6.89
C GLY A 67 17.99 11.34 -5.93
N GLU A 68 17.71 12.57 -6.34
CA GLU A 68 17.81 13.76 -5.48
C GLU A 68 16.46 14.19 -4.89
N ARG A 69 15.36 13.52 -5.27
CA ARG A 69 14.00 13.92 -4.90
C ARG A 69 13.52 13.14 -3.68
N ARG A 70 12.99 13.85 -2.69
CA ARG A 70 12.23 13.25 -1.59
C ARG A 70 10.84 12.86 -2.09
N LYS A 71 10.50 11.59 -1.90
CA LYS A 71 9.22 10.97 -2.24
C LYS A 71 8.71 10.19 -1.04
N ARG A 72 7.46 9.74 -1.09
CA ARG A 72 6.89 8.83 -0.10
C ARG A 72 6.33 7.63 -0.82
N TYR A 73 6.49 6.44 -0.25
CA TYR A 73 5.74 5.27 -0.68
C TYR A 73 4.40 5.21 0.06
N ASP A 74 3.43 4.49 -0.48
CA ASP A 74 2.12 4.39 0.17
C ASP A 74 2.17 3.44 1.36
N ILE A 75 2.45 2.16 1.12
CA ILE A 75 2.52 1.14 2.18
C ILE A 75 3.73 0.23 1.94
N VAL A 76 4.50 -0.04 2.98
CA VAL A 76 5.52 -1.09 3.02
C VAL A 76 5.26 -2.00 4.21
N VAL A 77 5.23 -3.31 3.96
CA VAL A 77 5.21 -4.34 5.00
C VAL A 77 6.62 -4.92 5.13
N PHE A 78 7.08 -5.12 6.36
CA PHE A 78 8.37 -5.72 6.68
C PHE A 78 8.20 -7.18 7.09
N ASP A 79 9.21 -8.00 6.80
CA ASP A 79 9.27 -9.37 7.30
C ASP A 79 9.70 -9.42 8.78
N ARG A 80 9.79 -10.63 9.34
CA ARG A 80 10.22 -10.86 10.73
C ARG A 80 11.64 -10.38 11.04
N ASP A 81 12.48 -10.29 10.02
CA ASP A 81 13.85 -9.78 10.11
C ASP A 81 13.91 -8.26 9.88
N THR A 82 12.76 -7.58 9.86
CA THR A 82 12.60 -6.14 9.61
C THR A 82 13.10 -5.68 8.24
N ARG A 83 13.13 -6.58 7.25
CA ARG A 83 13.47 -6.26 5.86
C ARG A 83 12.19 -5.90 5.10
N PRO A 84 12.21 -4.90 4.20
CA PRO A 84 11.06 -4.62 3.35
C PRO A 84 10.67 -5.86 2.56
N TRP A 85 9.39 -6.21 2.62
CA TRP A 85 8.87 -7.48 2.12
C TRP A 85 7.83 -7.29 1.02
N LEU A 86 6.84 -6.42 1.27
CA LEU A 86 5.80 -6.04 0.32
C LEU A 86 5.76 -4.51 0.19
N LEU A 87 5.83 -4.00 -1.03
CA LEU A 87 5.53 -2.61 -1.37
C LEU A 87 4.15 -2.54 -2.02
N VAL A 88 3.30 -1.63 -1.58
CA VAL A 88 2.00 -1.36 -2.21
C VAL A 88 1.97 0.07 -2.71
N GLU A 89 1.51 0.26 -3.95
CA GLU A 89 1.13 1.55 -4.52
C GLU A 89 -0.39 1.60 -4.67
N CYS A 90 -1.01 2.65 -4.14
CA CYS A 90 -2.44 2.90 -4.14
C CYS A 90 -2.76 4.04 -5.12
N LYS A 91 -3.86 3.90 -5.85
CA LYS A 91 -4.47 4.96 -6.66
C LYS A 91 -5.92 5.14 -6.26
N GLU A 92 -6.49 6.30 -6.58
CA GLU A 92 -7.94 6.49 -6.47
C GLU A 92 -8.71 5.56 -7.41
N THR A 93 -9.96 5.26 -7.08
CA THR A 93 -10.80 4.27 -7.77
C THR A 93 -11.04 4.56 -9.25
N SER A 94 -11.04 5.82 -9.64
CA SER A 94 -11.18 6.31 -11.03
C SER A 94 -9.95 6.04 -11.90
N VAL A 95 -8.77 5.81 -11.32
CA VAL A 95 -7.53 5.63 -12.06
C VAL A 95 -7.36 4.17 -12.46
N ALA A 96 -7.19 3.93 -13.77
CA ALA A 96 -6.86 2.60 -14.28
C ALA A 96 -5.44 2.19 -13.88
N LEU A 97 -5.29 0.96 -13.40
CA LEU A 97 -3.98 0.38 -13.11
C LEU A 97 -3.32 -0.07 -14.41
N GLY A 98 -2.03 0.19 -14.54
CA GLY A 98 -1.28 -0.16 -15.75
C GLY A 98 0.23 -0.04 -15.60
N PRO A 99 0.97 -0.11 -16.71
CA PRO A 99 2.43 -0.06 -16.73
C PRO A 99 3.01 1.14 -15.97
N ASP A 100 2.42 2.32 -16.10
CA ASP A 100 2.90 3.54 -15.43
C ASP A 100 2.80 3.45 -13.90
N THR A 101 1.74 2.81 -13.38
CA THR A 101 1.57 2.59 -11.94
C THR A 101 2.58 1.57 -11.43
N LEU A 102 2.81 0.50 -12.17
CA LEU A 102 3.84 -0.48 -11.85
C LEU A 102 5.24 0.14 -11.91
N GLU A 103 5.52 0.99 -12.90
CA GLU A 103 6.79 1.70 -13.01
C GLU A 103 7.02 2.61 -11.80
N GLN A 104 5.98 3.29 -11.31
CA GLN A 104 6.07 4.08 -10.07
C GLN A 104 6.49 3.21 -8.88
N ALA A 105 5.82 2.08 -8.67
CA ALA A 105 6.20 1.14 -7.61
C ALA A 105 7.64 0.60 -7.79
N LEU A 106 8.05 0.30 -9.03
CA LEU A 106 9.40 -0.18 -9.34
C LEU A 106 10.49 0.86 -9.08
N ARG A 107 10.20 2.15 -9.28
CA ARG A 107 11.15 3.23 -8.92
C ARG A 107 11.37 3.30 -7.40
N TYR A 108 10.33 3.09 -6.60
CA TYR A 108 10.46 3.04 -5.14
C TYR A 108 11.20 1.79 -4.67
N HIS A 109 10.96 0.65 -5.33
CA HIS A 109 11.65 -0.60 -5.08
C HIS A 109 13.19 -0.52 -5.23
N ILE A 110 13.72 0.39 -6.07
CA ILE A 110 15.17 0.63 -6.16
C ILE A 110 15.75 1.07 -4.80
N GLN A 111 14.98 1.86 -4.05
CA GLN A 111 15.39 2.43 -2.75
C GLN A 111 14.93 1.58 -1.57
N VAL A 112 13.83 0.86 -1.74
CA VAL A 112 13.25 -0.04 -0.75
C VAL A 112 13.07 -1.42 -1.40
N PRO A 113 14.14 -2.23 -1.47
CA PRO A 113 14.08 -3.51 -2.14
C PRO A 113 13.13 -4.46 -1.42
N VAL A 114 12.07 -4.87 -2.11
CA VAL A 114 11.04 -5.79 -1.62
C VAL A 114 10.99 -7.07 -2.45
N ARG A 115 10.48 -8.15 -1.85
CA ARG A 115 10.21 -9.41 -2.57
C ARG A 115 8.92 -9.34 -3.36
N TYR A 116 7.92 -8.62 -2.84
CA TYR A 116 6.59 -8.52 -3.41
C TYR A 116 6.24 -7.07 -3.71
N ILE A 117 5.57 -6.84 -4.84
CA ILE A 117 5.04 -5.53 -5.22
C ILE A 117 3.56 -5.70 -5.52
N ALA A 118 2.73 -4.80 -5.01
CA ALA A 118 1.32 -4.73 -5.35
C ALA A 118 0.95 -3.32 -5.81
N ILE A 119 -0.01 -3.24 -6.73
CA ILE A 119 -0.67 -1.99 -7.09
C ILE A 119 -2.18 -2.18 -6.94
N THR A 120 -2.88 -1.17 -6.44
CA THR A 120 -4.32 -1.23 -6.20
C THR A 120 -4.99 0.11 -6.45
N ASN A 121 -6.20 0.08 -6.98
CA ASN A 121 -7.08 1.24 -7.06
C ASN A 121 -8.36 1.04 -6.25
N GLY A 122 -8.36 0.10 -5.29
CA GLY A 122 -9.55 -0.25 -4.52
C GLY A 122 -10.37 -1.36 -5.18
N HIS A 123 -10.72 -1.23 -6.46
CA HIS A 123 -11.53 -2.22 -7.19
C HIS A 123 -10.69 -3.38 -7.72
N TYR A 124 -9.51 -3.07 -8.23
CA TYR A 124 -8.60 -4.02 -8.83
C TYR A 124 -7.29 -4.01 -8.07
N THR A 125 -6.66 -5.18 -7.97
CA THR A 125 -5.33 -5.33 -7.41
C THR A 125 -4.51 -6.24 -8.30
N TYR A 126 -3.27 -5.88 -8.53
CA TYR A 126 -2.27 -6.74 -9.18
C TYR A 126 -1.08 -6.86 -8.26
N ALA A 127 -0.46 -8.03 -8.23
CA ALA A 127 0.73 -8.26 -7.44
C ALA A 127 1.73 -9.11 -8.21
N TRP A 128 3.01 -8.92 -7.88
CA TRP A 128 4.12 -9.63 -8.47
C TRP A 128 5.10 -10.07 -7.40
N GLU A 129 5.68 -11.25 -7.60
CA GLU A 129 6.86 -11.69 -6.87
C GLU A 129 8.11 -11.43 -7.70
N LYS A 130 9.12 -10.82 -7.09
CA LYS A 130 10.45 -10.66 -7.68
C LYS A 130 11.31 -11.88 -7.34
N ARG A 131 11.68 -12.66 -8.35
CA ARG A 131 12.68 -13.75 -8.25
C ARG A 131 13.74 -13.57 -9.32
N GLU A 132 15.01 -13.60 -8.91
CA GLU A 132 16.16 -13.58 -9.84
C GLU A 132 16.11 -12.43 -10.87
N GLY A 133 15.60 -11.27 -10.47
CA GLY A 133 15.47 -10.09 -11.35
C GLY A 133 14.23 -10.09 -12.24
N ARG A 134 13.38 -11.13 -12.21
CA ARG A 134 12.12 -11.20 -12.95
C ARG A 134 10.93 -10.96 -12.02
N LEU A 135 9.88 -10.35 -12.57
CA LEU A 135 8.58 -10.24 -11.92
C LEU A 135 7.66 -11.34 -12.44
N SER A 136 7.07 -12.09 -11.53
CA SER A 136 6.04 -13.09 -11.84
C SER A 136 4.71 -12.63 -11.25
N GLU A 137 3.68 -12.48 -12.09
CA GLU A 137 2.34 -12.08 -11.63
C GLU A 137 1.77 -13.14 -10.68
N MET A 138 1.11 -12.66 -9.63
CA MET A 138 0.50 -13.47 -8.59
C MET A 138 -1.03 -13.44 -8.70
N THR A 139 -1.66 -14.53 -8.25
CA THR A 139 -3.12 -14.65 -8.18
C THR A 139 -3.68 -14.28 -6.80
N ALA A 140 -2.83 -14.10 -5.79
CA ALA A 140 -3.16 -13.64 -4.45
C ALA A 140 -1.96 -12.91 -3.83
N LEU A 141 -2.19 -12.12 -2.77
CA LEU A 141 -1.11 -11.59 -1.95
C LEU A 141 -0.41 -12.72 -1.17
N PRO A 142 0.87 -12.55 -0.80
CA PRO A 142 1.59 -13.56 -0.02
C PRO A 142 0.95 -13.73 1.36
N SER A 143 0.83 -14.96 1.86
CA SER A 143 0.42 -15.17 3.25
C SER A 143 1.48 -14.65 4.22
N TRP A 144 1.06 -14.17 5.38
CA TRP A 144 2.00 -13.86 6.46
C TRP A 144 2.60 -15.15 7.01
N GLU A 145 3.92 -15.26 6.97
CA GLU A 145 4.67 -16.42 7.48
C GLU A 145 5.37 -16.15 8.80
#